data_AF-A0A1H3N1I6-F1
#
_entry.id   AF-A0A1H3N1I6-F1
#
_cell.length_a   1.000
_cell.length_b   1.000
_cell.length_c   1.000
_cell.angle_alpha   90.00
_cell.angle_beta   90.00
_cell.angle_gamma   90.00
#
_symmetry.space_group_name_H-M   'P 1'
#
loop_
_entity.id
_entity.type
_entity.pdbx_description
1 polymer ?
#
loop_
_entity_poly.entity_id
_entity_poly.type
_entity_poly.pdbx_seq_one_letter_code
_entity_poly.pdbx_strand_id
1 'polypeptide(L)'
;MANSIEVKVPDIGDYDDVPVIELLVAVGDTVKKDQGLVTLESDKATMEVPSSADGVVKSISVKVGDKVSQGAVIAVLEAEGAGDAAQPAAEASKPAAAAEPAKPAAAEAAKPAAAAPAPTAAAASGRKADVECRMLVLGSGPGGYTAAFRAADLGLDTVLVERYASLGGVCLNVGCIPSKALLHAAAVIDEAQHASDYGVSFGKPTIDLDALRKYKEKVVGQLTKGLAGMAKQRKVRTVVGTGRFVSPNELEVKGENGTQLIRFEQCIIAAGSQAVKLGNFPWDDKRVMDSTDALELADVPAKLLVVGGGIIGLEMATVYRALGSEVTVVEFLDQLMPGADPDLVKPLADRLKKQGVSVHLKTKAAATEALKEGIKVSFESAEAGKAPALESGVYDRVLVAVGRAPNGAKIGADQAGVQVSERGFIPVDRQMRTNVAHIFAIGDLVGNPMLAHKATHEGKLAAEVAAGEKKEWVARVIPSVAYTDPEIAWVGVTETEAKAKGLKVGVGKFPWAASGRAIGIGRTEGFTKLVFDEATHRIVGGGIVGVHAGDLISEVALAIEMGCEVADIGHTIHPHPTLSESVGMAAEVFDGTITDLYIPKKKG
;
A
#
# COMPACT_ATOMS: atom_id res chain seq x y z
N MET A 1 -35.36 17.22 -38.18
CA MET A 1 -33.97 17.12 -38.67
C MET A 1 -33.09 17.05 -37.44
N ALA A 2 -32.09 16.16 -37.40
CA ALA A 2 -31.19 16.09 -36.25
C ALA A 2 -30.32 17.35 -36.21
N ASN A 3 -30.27 18.04 -35.06
CA ASN A 3 -29.40 19.19 -34.86
C ASN A 3 -28.00 18.70 -34.52
N SER A 4 -27.26 18.28 -35.55
CA SER A 4 -25.85 17.92 -35.44
C SER A 4 -24.98 19.17 -35.33
N ILE A 5 -24.10 19.22 -34.33
CA ILE A 5 -23.18 20.33 -34.07
C ILE A 5 -21.74 19.82 -34.21
N GLU A 6 -20.97 20.41 -35.13
CA GLU A 6 -19.52 20.14 -35.25
C GLU A 6 -18.74 20.93 -34.20
N VAL A 7 -17.91 20.26 -33.40
CA VAL A 7 -16.94 20.90 -32.51
C VAL A 7 -15.58 20.93 -33.21
N LYS A 8 -14.96 22.11 -33.26
CA LYS A 8 -13.72 22.38 -33.98
C LYS A 8 -12.62 22.85 -33.02
N VAL A 9 -11.37 22.60 -33.36
CA VAL A 9 -10.20 23.17 -32.66
C VAL A 9 -10.38 24.71 -32.61
N PRO A 10 -10.39 25.34 -31.42
CA PRO A 10 -10.53 26.79 -31.28
C PRO A 10 -9.26 27.50 -31.79
N ASP A 11 -9.23 28.83 -31.65
CA ASP A 11 -7.98 29.56 -31.83
C ASP A 11 -6.93 29.12 -30.80
N ILE A 12 -5.83 28.57 -31.30
CA ILE A 12 -4.68 28.08 -30.53
C ILE A 12 -3.45 28.97 -30.70
N GLY A 13 -3.55 30.11 -31.41
CA GLY A 13 -2.43 30.97 -31.78
C GLY A 13 -1.66 30.48 -33.01
N ASP A 14 -0.41 30.92 -33.17
CA ASP A 14 0.47 30.61 -34.32
C ASP A 14 0.99 29.13 -34.33
N TYR A 15 0.22 28.18 -33.83
CA TYR A 15 0.60 26.76 -33.71
C TYR A 15 -0.17 25.90 -34.72
N ASP A 16 0.58 25.30 -35.64
CA ASP A 16 0.11 24.27 -36.55
C ASP A 16 0.51 22.86 -36.09
N ASP A 17 -0.21 21.84 -36.56
CA ASP A 17 0.19 20.42 -36.44
C ASP A 17 0.34 19.89 -35.00
N VAL A 18 -0.48 20.40 -34.07
CA VAL A 18 -0.40 20.07 -32.62
C VAL A 18 -0.93 18.65 -32.36
N PRO A 19 -0.17 17.77 -31.67
CA PRO A 19 -0.61 16.40 -31.38
C PRO A 19 -1.73 16.34 -30.33
N VAL A 20 -2.72 15.47 -30.59
CA VAL A 20 -3.71 15.01 -29.63
C VAL A 20 -3.05 14.01 -28.68
N ILE A 21 -2.95 14.33 -27.39
CA ILE A 21 -2.35 13.45 -26.38
C ILE A 21 -3.39 12.63 -25.60
N GLU A 22 -4.65 13.07 -25.57
CA GLU A 22 -5.72 12.40 -24.82
C GLU A 22 -7.10 12.67 -25.46
N LEU A 23 -7.99 11.68 -25.40
CA LEU A 23 -9.42 11.82 -25.68
C LEU A 23 -10.17 11.77 -24.34
N LEU A 24 -10.89 12.83 -23.99
CA LEU A 24 -11.56 12.98 -22.68
C LEU A 24 -13.00 12.45 -22.67
N VAL A 25 -13.52 12.10 -23.85
CA VAL A 25 -14.89 11.61 -24.06
C VAL A 25 -14.92 10.43 -25.03
N ALA A 26 -15.97 9.62 -24.97
CA ALA A 26 -16.26 8.53 -25.88
C ALA A 26 -17.53 8.81 -26.72
N VAL A 27 -17.69 8.07 -27.82
CA VAL A 27 -18.94 8.10 -28.60
C VAL A 27 -20.08 7.50 -27.77
N GLY A 28 -21.14 8.27 -27.59
CA GLY A 28 -22.27 7.97 -26.71
C GLY A 28 -22.32 8.78 -25.42
N ASP A 29 -21.24 9.50 -25.06
CA ASP A 29 -21.22 10.31 -23.84
C ASP A 29 -22.05 11.59 -24.01
N THR A 30 -22.74 11.98 -22.93
CA THR A 30 -23.40 13.29 -22.80
C THR A 30 -22.37 14.30 -22.32
N VAL A 31 -22.14 15.35 -23.12
CA VAL A 31 -21.21 16.44 -22.82
C VAL A 31 -21.96 17.73 -22.59
N LYS A 32 -21.46 18.54 -21.66
CA LYS A 32 -21.94 19.92 -21.48
C LYS A 32 -21.14 20.89 -22.34
N LYS A 33 -21.72 22.04 -22.65
CA LYS A 33 -20.97 23.18 -23.17
C LYS A 33 -19.80 23.50 -22.23
N ASP A 34 -18.66 23.86 -22.84
CA ASP A 34 -17.40 24.20 -22.16
C ASP A 34 -16.70 23.02 -21.43
N GLN A 35 -17.25 21.79 -21.47
CA GLN A 35 -16.56 20.55 -21.07
C GLN A 35 -15.54 20.13 -22.14
N GLY A 36 -14.30 19.78 -21.76
CA GLY A 36 -13.29 19.33 -22.72
C GLY A 36 -13.60 17.98 -23.38
N LEU A 37 -13.17 17.87 -24.63
CA LEU A 37 -13.34 16.69 -25.46
C LEU A 37 -12.02 15.99 -25.77
N VAL A 38 -10.94 16.76 -25.97
CA VAL A 38 -9.58 16.27 -26.26
C VAL A 38 -8.53 17.19 -25.65
N THR A 39 -7.37 16.62 -25.35
CA THR A 39 -6.18 17.36 -24.87
C THR A 39 -5.13 17.41 -25.97
N LEU A 40 -4.63 18.61 -26.26
CA LEU A 40 -3.56 18.91 -27.22
C LEU A 40 -2.30 19.33 -26.46
N GLU A 41 -1.11 19.00 -26.98
CA GLU A 41 0.17 19.40 -26.37
C GLU A 41 1.12 20.04 -27.39
N SER A 42 1.50 21.30 -27.15
CA SER A 42 2.55 21.99 -27.89
C SER A 42 3.88 21.98 -27.13
N ASP A 43 4.95 22.51 -27.74
CA ASP A 43 6.27 22.67 -27.11
C ASP A 43 6.28 23.63 -25.90
N LYS A 44 5.19 24.38 -25.67
CA LYS A 44 5.08 25.39 -24.61
C LYS A 44 3.83 25.29 -23.73
N ALA A 45 2.78 24.58 -24.15
CA ALA A 45 1.53 24.49 -23.39
C ALA A 45 0.71 23.24 -23.74
N THR A 46 0.05 22.69 -22.72
CA THR A 46 -1.03 21.71 -22.87
C THR A 46 -2.37 22.47 -22.88
N MET A 47 -3.27 22.15 -23.82
CA MET A 47 -4.55 22.83 -24.00
C MET A 47 -5.69 21.83 -24.20
N GLU A 48 -6.78 22.01 -23.46
CA GLU A 48 -8.01 21.22 -23.55
C GLU A 48 -8.97 21.91 -24.54
N VAL A 49 -9.56 21.15 -25.47
CA VAL A 49 -10.54 21.71 -26.42
C VAL A 49 -11.97 21.54 -25.88
N PRO A 50 -12.66 22.64 -25.53
CA PRO A 50 -14.02 22.59 -24.99
C PRO A 50 -15.09 22.26 -26.04
N SER A 51 -16.17 21.64 -25.57
CA SER A 51 -17.42 21.47 -26.31
C SER A 51 -18.09 22.81 -26.58
N SER A 52 -18.55 23.02 -27.81
CA SER A 52 -19.28 24.24 -28.20
C SER A 52 -20.75 24.27 -27.77
N ALA A 53 -21.32 23.13 -27.33
CA ALA A 53 -22.72 23.00 -26.94
C ALA A 53 -22.97 21.83 -25.96
N ASP A 54 -24.16 21.81 -25.36
CA ASP A 54 -24.68 20.61 -24.69
C ASP A 54 -25.16 19.58 -25.73
N GLY A 55 -24.88 18.29 -25.52
CA GLY A 55 -25.37 17.23 -26.41
C GLY A 55 -24.70 15.87 -26.21
N VAL A 56 -25.07 14.90 -27.05
CA VAL A 56 -24.50 13.54 -27.03
C VAL A 56 -23.48 13.38 -28.17
N VAL A 57 -22.28 12.89 -27.86
CA VAL A 57 -21.20 12.66 -28.84
C VAL A 57 -21.59 11.53 -29.80
N LYS A 58 -21.80 11.86 -31.09
CA LYS A 58 -22.12 10.89 -32.16
C LYS A 58 -20.89 10.28 -32.81
N SER A 59 -19.82 11.04 -32.94
CA SER A 59 -18.57 10.60 -33.56
C SER A 59 -17.42 11.48 -33.11
N ILE A 60 -16.26 10.88 -32.92
CA ILE A 60 -14.98 11.56 -32.70
C ILE A 60 -14.14 11.33 -33.96
N SER A 61 -13.62 12.40 -34.54
CA SER A 61 -12.93 12.42 -35.84
C SER A 61 -11.41 12.35 -35.72
N VAL A 62 -10.87 12.31 -34.50
CA VAL A 62 -9.44 12.34 -34.16
C VAL A 62 -9.07 11.23 -33.18
N LYS A 63 -7.80 10.84 -33.14
CA LYS A 63 -7.24 9.83 -32.24
C LYS A 63 -6.01 10.36 -31.51
N VAL A 64 -5.65 9.73 -30.39
CA VAL A 64 -4.38 10.00 -29.71
C VAL A 64 -3.22 9.73 -30.68
N GLY A 65 -2.36 10.72 -30.86
CA GLY A 65 -1.25 10.74 -31.83
C GLY A 65 -1.55 11.45 -33.16
N ASP A 66 -2.81 11.78 -33.46
CA ASP A 66 -3.14 12.60 -34.64
C ASP A 66 -2.73 14.06 -34.41
N LYS A 67 -2.38 14.75 -35.51
CA LYS A 67 -2.02 16.18 -35.50
C LYS A 67 -3.18 17.03 -35.98
N VAL A 68 -3.45 18.15 -35.31
CA VAL A 68 -4.55 19.06 -35.63
C VAL A 68 -4.11 20.53 -35.58
N SER A 69 -4.68 21.34 -36.48
CA SER A 69 -4.58 22.81 -36.48
C SER A 69 -5.94 23.45 -36.18
N GLN A 70 -5.96 24.76 -35.96
CA GLN A 70 -7.17 25.57 -35.79
C GLN A 70 -8.26 25.22 -36.83
N GLY A 71 -9.51 25.07 -36.38
CA GLY A 71 -10.66 24.79 -37.25
C GLY A 71 -10.86 23.32 -37.65
N ALA A 72 -9.94 22.40 -37.34
CA ALA A 72 -10.13 20.97 -37.57
C ALA A 72 -11.31 20.42 -36.74
N VAL A 73 -12.16 19.55 -37.32
CA VAL A 73 -13.31 18.95 -36.63
C VAL A 73 -12.83 17.83 -35.71
N ILE A 74 -13.13 17.94 -34.41
CA ILE A 74 -12.77 16.97 -33.38
C ILE A 74 -13.92 15.99 -33.12
N ALA A 75 -15.15 16.50 -33.00
CA ALA A 75 -16.32 15.69 -32.66
C ALA A 75 -17.60 16.25 -33.28
N VAL A 76 -18.64 15.41 -33.36
CA VAL A 76 -20.00 15.81 -33.75
C VAL A 76 -20.95 15.46 -32.60
N LEU A 77 -21.76 16.42 -32.18
CA LEU A 77 -22.76 16.30 -31.10
C LEU A 77 -24.17 16.30 -31.66
N GLU A 78 -25.12 15.66 -30.97
CA GLU A 78 -26.56 15.85 -31.17
C GLU A 78 -27.16 16.59 -29.96
N ALA A 79 -27.80 17.74 -30.19
CA ALA A 79 -28.31 18.59 -29.11
C ALA A 79 -29.67 18.10 -28.55
N GLU A 80 -29.81 18.09 -27.22
CA GLU A 80 -31.09 17.85 -26.54
C GLU A 80 -31.95 19.13 -26.50
N GLY A 81 -33.23 19.02 -26.86
CA GLY A 81 -34.18 20.15 -26.89
C GLY A 81 -35.14 20.16 -25.68
N ALA A 82 -35.58 21.35 -25.25
CA ALA A 82 -36.38 21.54 -24.04
C ALA A 82 -37.87 21.90 -24.30
N GLY A 83 -38.79 21.29 -23.52
CA GLY A 83 -40.23 21.62 -23.39
C GLY A 83 -41.18 20.89 -24.37
N ASP A 84 -42.43 20.52 -24.02
CA ASP A 84 -43.18 20.63 -22.75
C ASP A 84 -44.37 19.61 -22.70
N ALA A 85 -45.21 19.60 -21.64
CA ALA A 85 -46.02 18.44 -21.17
C ALA A 85 -47.49 18.24 -21.66
N ALA A 86 -48.04 17.02 -21.40
CA ALA A 86 -49.44 16.61 -21.05
C ALA A 86 -50.11 15.42 -21.84
N GLN A 87 -50.98 14.67 -21.13
CA GLN A 87 -51.68 13.37 -21.42
C GLN A 87 -53.10 13.52 -22.09
N PRO A 88 -53.95 12.47 -22.43
CA PRO A 88 -54.03 11.06 -21.94
C PRO A 88 -54.49 9.89 -22.91
N ALA A 89 -54.61 8.66 -22.35
CA ALA A 89 -55.40 7.44 -22.75
C ALA A 89 -54.94 6.58 -23.99
N ALA A 90 -54.49 5.32 -23.81
CA ALA A 90 -55.22 4.00 -23.87
C ALA A 90 -55.51 3.50 -25.32
N GLU A 91 -55.30 2.23 -25.75
CA GLU A 91 -55.55 0.91 -25.11
C GLU A 91 -54.80 -0.28 -25.83
N ALA A 92 -54.48 -1.40 -25.12
CA ALA A 92 -54.20 -2.81 -25.57
C ALA A 92 -53.23 -3.15 -26.77
N SER A 93 -52.44 -4.25 -26.84
CA SER A 93 -52.26 -5.48 -26.02
C SER A 93 -50.89 -6.19 -26.25
N LYS A 94 -50.54 -7.14 -25.37
CA LYS A 94 -49.31 -8.01 -25.30
C LYS A 94 -49.30 -9.14 -26.37
N PRO A 95 -48.20 -9.92 -26.61
CA PRO A 95 -47.11 -10.37 -25.70
C PRO A 95 -45.70 -9.94 -26.19
N ALA A 96 -44.53 -10.41 -25.70
CA ALA A 96 -44.17 -11.51 -24.78
C ALA A 96 -43.03 -11.13 -23.79
N ALA A 97 -41.95 -11.94 -23.68
CA ALA A 97 -40.74 -11.66 -22.88
C ALA A 97 -39.46 -12.27 -23.51
N ALA A 98 -38.32 -11.57 -23.37
CA ALA A 98 -36.96 -12.07 -23.55
C ALA A 98 -36.04 -11.38 -22.52
N ALA A 99 -34.99 -12.06 -22.05
CA ALA A 99 -34.33 -11.75 -20.78
C ALA A 99 -33.32 -10.59 -20.81
N GLU A 100 -33.18 -9.89 -19.66
CA GLU A 100 -32.09 -8.94 -19.40
C GLU A 100 -30.75 -9.67 -19.15
N PRO A 101 -29.63 -9.17 -19.71
CA PRO A 101 -28.28 -9.53 -19.27
C PRO A 101 -27.96 -8.94 -17.89
N ALA A 102 -27.30 -9.72 -17.03
CA ALA A 102 -27.01 -9.33 -15.66
C ALA A 102 -26.02 -8.15 -15.55
N LYS A 103 -26.34 -7.21 -14.65
CA LYS A 103 -25.52 -6.05 -14.29
C LYS A 103 -24.29 -6.50 -13.45
N PRO A 104 -23.05 -6.03 -13.75
CA PRO A 104 -21.89 -6.33 -12.91
C PRO A 104 -22.09 -5.78 -11.49
N ALA A 105 -21.86 -6.63 -10.47
CA ALA A 105 -22.03 -6.24 -9.08
C ALA A 105 -20.91 -5.28 -8.65
N ALA A 106 -21.30 -4.11 -8.12
CA ALA A 106 -20.39 -3.25 -7.39
C ALA A 106 -19.94 -3.94 -6.09
N ALA A 107 -18.72 -3.65 -5.65
CA ALA A 107 -18.22 -4.10 -4.35
C ALA A 107 -18.91 -3.31 -3.23
N GLU A 108 -20.11 -3.73 -2.83
CA GLU A 108 -20.72 -3.28 -1.58
C GLU A 108 -19.76 -3.51 -0.41
N ALA A 109 -19.70 -2.56 0.51
CA ALA A 109 -19.11 -2.80 1.82
C ALA A 109 -19.80 -4.02 2.43
N ALA A 110 -19.04 -5.06 2.74
CA ALA A 110 -19.59 -6.36 3.06
C ALA A 110 -20.61 -6.26 4.20
N LYS A 111 -21.88 -6.57 3.91
CA LYS A 111 -22.82 -7.00 4.96
C LYS A 111 -22.12 -8.07 5.80
N PRO A 112 -22.19 -8.01 7.14
CA PRO A 112 -21.62 -9.06 7.96
C PRO A 112 -22.28 -10.37 7.53
N ALA A 113 -21.47 -11.28 6.97
CA ALA A 113 -21.88 -12.64 6.73
C ALA A 113 -22.42 -13.20 8.05
N ALA A 114 -23.53 -13.96 7.99
CA ALA A 114 -24.10 -14.58 9.18
C ALA A 114 -22.99 -15.34 9.90
N ALA A 115 -22.61 -14.86 11.09
CA ALA A 115 -21.38 -15.30 11.73
C ALA A 115 -21.45 -16.81 11.96
N ALA A 116 -20.43 -17.52 11.47
CA ALA A 116 -20.31 -18.95 11.75
C ALA A 116 -20.37 -19.15 13.28
N PRO A 117 -21.14 -20.14 13.77
CA PRO A 117 -21.32 -20.33 15.20
C PRO A 117 -19.96 -20.43 15.90
N ALA A 118 -19.79 -19.70 17.00
CA ALA A 118 -18.53 -19.69 17.74
C ALA A 118 -18.12 -21.12 18.12
N PRO A 119 -16.82 -21.47 17.99
CA PRO A 119 -16.37 -22.81 18.32
C PRO A 119 -16.62 -23.10 19.80
N THR A 120 -17.11 -24.30 20.10
CA THR A 120 -17.26 -24.75 21.48
C THR A 120 -15.88 -24.91 22.11
N ALA A 121 -15.57 -24.08 23.10
CA ALA A 121 -14.30 -24.14 23.81
C ALA A 121 -14.06 -25.51 24.45
N ALA A 122 -12.79 -25.93 24.50
CA ALA A 122 -12.37 -27.13 25.20
C ALA A 122 -12.49 -26.95 26.73
N ALA A 123 -12.78 -28.04 27.43
CA ALA A 123 -12.69 -28.07 28.88
C ALA A 123 -11.24 -27.84 29.34
N ALA A 124 -11.05 -27.32 30.56
CA ALA A 124 -9.72 -27.21 31.16
C ALA A 124 -9.03 -28.58 31.20
N SER A 125 -7.71 -28.60 30.96
CA SER A 125 -6.94 -29.83 30.77
C SER A 125 -6.83 -30.73 32.02
N GLY A 126 -7.25 -30.23 33.18
CA GLY A 126 -7.11 -30.91 34.48
C GLY A 126 -5.67 -31.03 34.98
N ARG A 127 -4.69 -30.55 34.21
CA ARG A 127 -3.27 -30.60 34.56
C ARG A 127 -2.90 -29.48 35.52
N LYS A 128 -1.88 -29.74 36.34
CA LYS A 128 -1.19 -28.68 37.07
C LYS A 128 -0.45 -27.79 36.05
N ALA A 129 -0.57 -26.48 36.17
CA ALA A 129 0.18 -25.54 35.36
C ALA A 129 1.65 -25.51 35.81
N ASP A 130 2.57 -25.44 34.85
CA ASP A 130 4.01 -25.25 35.09
C ASP A 130 4.32 -23.77 35.34
N VAL A 131 3.53 -22.88 34.73
CA VAL A 131 3.63 -21.43 34.86
C VAL A 131 2.22 -20.84 35.00
N GLU A 132 2.02 -19.96 35.97
CA GLU A 132 0.81 -19.13 36.08
C GLU A 132 1.18 -17.65 35.92
N CYS A 133 0.27 -16.85 35.35
CA CYS A 133 0.45 -15.43 35.09
C CYS A 133 -0.88 -14.68 35.01
N ARG A 134 -0.85 -13.36 35.14
CA ARG A 134 -2.03 -12.51 34.93
C ARG A 134 -2.21 -12.17 33.45
N MET A 135 -1.11 -11.86 32.76
CA MET A 135 -1.09 -11.55 31.33
C MET A 135 -0.22 -12.55 30.56
N LEU A 136 -0.80 -13.20 29.56
CA LEU A 136 -0.07 -14.01 28.58
C LEU A 136 -0.08 -13.30 27.22
N VAL A 137 1.10 -13.06 26.64
CA VAL A 137 1.20 -12.56 25.26
C VAL A 137 1.81 -13.63 24.36
N LEU A 138 1.11 -13.99 23.28
CA LEU A 138 1.54 -15.01 22.32
C LEU A 138 2.13 -14.36 21.06
N GLY A 139 3.45 -14.36 20.94
CA GLY A 139 4.22 -13.75 19.85
C GLY A 139 4.89 -12.45 20.28
N SER A 140 6.16 -12.25 19.90
CA SER A 140 6.98 -11.09 20.29
C SER A 140 7.21 -10.07 19.17
N GLY A 141 6.32 -10.02 18.16
CA GLY A 141 6.34 -8.98 17.13
C GLY A 141 6.11 -7.56 17.69
N PRO A 142 6.13 -6.51 16.85
CA PRO A 142 5.95 -5.11 17.26
C PRO A 142 4.79 -4.86 18.23
N GLY A 143 3.61 -5.42 17.95
CA GLY A 143 2.48 -5.37 18.88
C GLY A 143 2.67 -6.21 20.14
N GLY A 144 3.20 -7.43 20.00
CA GLY A 144 3.33 -8.39 21.10
C GLY A 144 4.32 -7.97 22.18
N TYR A 145 5.57 -7.61 21.84
CA TYR A 145 6.50 -7.13 22.87
C TYR A 145 6.01 -5.81 23.48
N THR A 146 5.37 -4.93 22.68
CA THR A 146 4.81 -3.67 23.18
C THR A 146 3.66 -3.92 24.18
N ALA A 147 2.76 -4.84 23.86
CA ALA A 147 1.68 -5.25 24.76
C ALA A 147 2.23 -5.84 26.06
N ALA A 148 3.21 -6.75 25.98
CA ALA A 148 3.84 -7.35 27.16
C ALA A 148 4.56 -6.30 28.02
N PHE A 149 5.26 -5.35 27.40
CA PHE A 149 5.95 -4.27 28.11
C PHE A 149 4.96 -3.30 28.76
N ARG A 150 3.89 -2.91 28.05
CA ARG A 150 2.85 -2.03 28.60
C ARG A 150 2.07 -2.70 29.73
N ALA A 151 1.78 -4.00 29.63
CA ALA A 151 1.16 -4.78 30.69
C ALA A 151 2.03 -4.86 31.96
N ALA A 152 3.34 -5.08 31.80
CA ALA A 152 4.29 -5.04 32.92
C ALA A 152 4.44 -3.63 33.52
N ASP A 153 4.46 -2.59 32.69
CA ASP A 153 4.45 -1.18 33.13
C ASP A 153 3.14 -0.79 33.84
N LEU A 154 2.06 -1.56 33.66
CA LEU A 154 0.78 -1.48 34.39
C LEU A 154 0.71 -2.40 35.63
N GLY A 155 1.81 -3.09 35.98
CA GLY A 155 1.88 -3.97 37.14
C GLY A 155 1.24 -5.35 36.96
N LEU A 156 0.94 -5.76 35.72
CA LEU A 156 0.49 -7.12 35.44
C LEU A 156 1.68 -8.08 35.40
N ASP A 157 1.61 -9.17 36.15
CA ASP A 157 2.55 -10.28 36.04
C ASP A 157 2.40 -10.93 34.66
N THR A 158 3.43 -10.76 33.83
CA THR A 158 3.37 -10.94 32.38
C THR A 158 4.34 -12.01 31.88
N VAL A 159 3.80 -12.95 31.09
CA VAL A 159 4.55 -13.95 30.34
C VAL A 159 4.46 -13.64 28.84
N LEU A 160 5.60 -13.65 28.14
CA LEU A 160 5.70 -13.48 26.70
C LEU A 160 6.20 -14.79 26.07
N VAL A 161 5.37 -15.42 25.23
CA VAL A 161 5.71 -16.65 24.51
C VAL A 161 6.19 -16.28 23.11
N GLU A 162 7.35 -16.78 22.71
CA GLU A 162 7.92 -16.61 21.36
C GLU A 162 8.53 -17.94 20.90
N ARG A 163 8.38 -18.31 19.62
CA ARG A 163 8.94 -19.57 19.11
C ARG A 163 10.42 -19.49 18.75
N TYR A 164 10.95 -18.28 18.60
CA TYR A 164 12.35 -17.98 18.33
C TYR A 164 13.10 -17.49 19.57
N ALA A 165 14.44 -17.52 19.54
CA ALA A 165 15.28 -17.02 20.64
C ALA A 165 15.34 -15.48 20.72
N SER A 166 15.09 -14.76 19.62
CA SER A 166 15.09 -13.30 19.56
C SER A 166 13.69 -12.70 19.60
N LEU A 167 13.55 -11.57 20.29
CA LEU A 167 12.31 -10.79 20.31
C LEU A 167 12.20 -9.87 19.07
N GLY A 168 11.04 -9.26 18.87
CA GLY A 168 10.76 -8.28 17.82
C GLY A 168 10.10 -8.86 16.56
N GLY A 169 9.95 -10.18 16.49
CA GLY A 169 9.26 -10.91 15.43
C GLY A 169 9.74 -10.55 14.02
N VAL A 170 8.83 -10.64 13.04
CA VAL A 170 9.12 -10.42 11.61
C VAL A 170 9.77 -9.06 11.35
N CYS A 171 9.17 -7.97 11.83
CA CYS A 171 9.59 -6.61 11.49
C CYS A 171 11.05 -6.30 11.89
N LEU A 172 11.49 -6.77 13.06
CA LEU A 172 12.86 -6.56 13.50
C LEU A 172 13.84 -7.58 12.87
N ASN A 173 13.48 -8.86 12.81
CA ASN A 173 14.45 -9.90 12.48
C ASN A 173 14.57 -10.16 10.97
N VAL A 174 13.44 -10.12 10.23
CA VAL A 174 13.31 -10.60 8.84
C VAL A 174 12.31 -9.75 8.03
N GLY A 175 12.36 -8.43 8.21
CA GLY A 175 11.39 -7.50 7.63
C GLY A 175 11.90 -6.05 7.65
N CYS A 176 11.10 -5.16 8.25
CA CYS A 176 11.32 -3.70 8.28
C CYS A 176 12.79 -3.27 8.46
N ILE A 177 13.44 -3.76 9.51
CA ILE A 177 14.78 -3.29 9.93
C ILE A 177 15.89 -3.77 8.99
N PRO A 178 16.04 -5.09 8.69
CA PRO A 178 17.03 -5.52 7.72
C PRO A 178 16.73 -5.00 6.30
N SER A 179 15.46 -4.85 5.88
CA SER A 179 15.16 -4.27 4.56
C SER A 179 15.60 -2.81 4.48
N LYS A 180 15.32 -1.99 5.50
CA LYS A 180 15.72 -0.58 5.55
C LYS A 180 17.24 -0.39 5.65
N ALA A 181 17.94 -1.29 6.36
CA ALA A 181 19.40 -1.29 6.39
C ALA A 181 20.03 -1.58 5.02
N LEU A 182 19.43 -2.47 4.21
CA LEU A 182 19.89 -2.76 2.85
C LEU A 182 19.46 -1.69 1.84
N LEU A 183 18.26 -1.12 1.98
CA LEU A 183 17.79 0.01 1.17
C LEU A 183 18.65 1.26 1.37
N HIS A 184 19.11 1.53 2.59
CA HIS A 184 20.07 2.60 2.83
C HIS A 184 21.40 2.36 2.07
N ALA A 185 21.91 1.13 2.05
CA ALA A 185 23.10 0.80 1.27
C ALA A 185 22.86 0.96 -0.25
N ALA A 186 21.68 0.58 -0.74
CA ALA A 186 21.26 0.80 -2.12
C ALA A 186 21.17 2.30 -2.48
N ALA A 187 20.58 3.12 -1.59
CA ALA A 187 20.51 4.56 -1.75
C ALA A 187 21.90 5.20 -1.83
N VAL A 188 22.85 4.79 -0.97
CA VAL A 188 24.24 5.29 -1.02
C VAL A 188 24.94 4.93 -2.34
N ILE A 189 24.65 3.76 -2.93
CA ILE A 189 25.17 3.38 -4.25
C ILE A 189 24.59 4.30 -5.34
N ASP A 190 23.27 4.50 -5.35
CA ASP A 190 22.58 5.35 -6.32
C ASP A 190 22.99 6.83 -6.17
N GLU A 191 23.15 7.33 -4.95
CA GLU A 191 23.64 8.69 -4.65
C GLU A 191 25.09 8.91 -5.11
N ALA A 192 25.98 7.93 -4.90
CA ALA A 192 27.36 8.02 -5.36
C ALA A 192 27.47 8.03 -6.90
N GLN A 193 26.52 7.41 -7.61
CA GLN A 193 26.41 7.51 -9.07
C GLN A 193 25.82 8.87 -9.50
N HIS A 194 24.72 9.30 -8.86
CA HIS A 194 24.04 10.58 -9.08
C HIS A 194 24.97 11.78 -8.85
N ALA A 195 25.95 11.66 -7.97
CA ALA A 195 26.91 12.73 -7.66
C ALA A 195 27.67 13.28 -8.87
N SER A 196 27.79 12.49 -9.95
CA SER A 196 28.42 12.94 -11.19
C SER A 196 27.62 14.03 -11.92
N ASP A 197 26.30 14.10 -11.77
CA ASP A 197 25.43 15.10 -12.39
C ASP A 197 25.71 16.53 -11.87
N TYR A 198 26.23 16.66 -10.65
CA TYR A 198 26.68 17.91 -10.04
C TYR A 198 28.21 17.97 -9.83
N GLY A 199 28.97 17.21 -10.63
CA GLY A 199 30.42 17.36 -10.76
C GLY A 199 31.28 16.66 -9.70
N VAL A 200 30.73 15.73 -8.92
CA VAL A 200 31.47 14.93 -7.94
C VAL A 200 31.54 13.47 -8.38
N SER A 201 32.69 13.07 -8.93
CA SER A 201 32.87 11.73 -9.52
C SER A 201 33.43 10.70 -8.55
N PHE A 202 32.77 9.53 -8.50
CA PHE A 202 33.28 8.32 -7.85
C PHE A 202 33.55 7.21 -8.87
N GLY A 203 34.40 6.24 -8.49
CA GLY A 203 34.51 4.98 -9.22
C GLY A 203 33.31 4.06 -8.92
N LYS A 204 33.09 3.04 -9.74
CA LYS A 204 32.09 1.99 -9.42
C LYS A 204 32.44 1.34 -8.07
N PRO A 205 31.46 1.17 -7.15
CA PRO A 205 31.74 0.60 -5.84
C PRO A 205 32.11 -0.88 -5.94
N THR A 206 33.06 -1.30 -5.11
CA THR A 206 33.34 -2.74 -4.88
C THR A 206 32.47 -3.21 -3.72
N ILE A 207 31.57 -4.15 -3.99
CA ILE A 207 30.63 -4.66 -2.98
C ILE A 207 31.23 -5.85 -2.22
N ASP A 208 31.55 -5.67 -0.95
CA ASP A 208 31.80 -6.77 -0.01
C ASP A 208 30.46 -7.23 0.59
N LEU A 209 29.93 -8.32 0.04
CA LEU A 209 28.62 -8.86 0.43
C LEU A 209 28.60 -9.38 1.87
N ASP A 210 29.72 -9.94 2.35
CA ASP A 210 29.83 -10.44 3.72
C ASP A 210 29.91 -9.30 4.73
N ALA A 211 30.58 -8.19 4.41
CA ALA A 211 30.57 -6.97 5.22
C ALA A 211 29.18 -6.35 5.27
N LEU A 212 28.47 -6.27 4.14
CA LEU A 212 27.09 -5.78 4.09
C LEU A 212 26.14 -6.67 4.91
N ARG A 213 26.27 -8.00 4.81
CA ARG A 213 25.48 -8.95 5.62
C ARG A 213 25.76 -8.76 7.13
N LYS A 214 27.03 -8.64 7.52
CA LYS A 214 27.45 -8.36 8.91
C LYS A 214 26.94 -7.01 9.42
N TYR A 215 26.86 -5.98 8.58
CA TYR A 215 26.29 -4.68 8.94
C TYR A 215 24.78 -4.81 9.27
N LYS A 216 24.01 -5.43 8.37
CA LYS A 216 22.59 -5.77 8.59
C LYS A 216 22.38 -6.55 9.89
N GLU A 217 23.16 -7.62 10.09
CA GLU A 217 23.12 -8.45 11.30
C GLU A 217 23.49 -7.67 12.57
N LYS A 218 24.45 -6.75 12.51
CA LYS A 218 24.81 -5.88 13.64
C LYS A 218 23.64 -4.97 14.05
N VAL A 219 22.93 -4.37 13.08
CA VAL A 219 21.77 -3.50 13.35
C VAL A 219 20.64 -4.30 14.02
N VAL A 220 20.28 -5.45 13.46
CA VAL A 220 19.27 -6.36 14.05
C VAL A 220 19.72 -6.85 15.43
N GLY A 221 20.99 -7.24 15.57
CA GLY A 221 21.59 -7.72 16.81
C GLY A 221 21.63 -6.68 17.94
N GLN A 222 21.81 -5.40 17.61
CA GLN A 222 21.76 -4.30 18.58
C GLN A 222 20.34 -4.12 19.15
N LEU A 223 19.35 -4.07 18.27
CA LEU A 223 17.95 -3.84 18.62
C LEU A 223 17.32 -5.03 19.35
N THR A 224 17.60 -6.27 18.93
CA THR A 224 17.14 -7.50 19.60
C THR A 224 17.71 -7.63 21.03
N LYS A 225 18.99 -7.30 21.23
CA LYS A 225 19.61 -7.19 22.56
C LYS A 225 18.95 -6.09 23.41
N GLY A 226 18.60 -4.97 22.80
CA GLY A 226 17.83 -3.89 23.45
C GLY A 226 16.46 -4.37 23.96
N LEU A 227 15.69 -5.08 23.13
CA LEU A 227 14.41 -5.67 23.52
C LEU A 227 14.58 -6.69 24.68
N ALA A 228 15.56 -7.58 24.60
CA ALA A 228 15.84 -8.54 25.67
C ALA A 228 16.23 -7.86 27.00
N GLY A 229 17.03 -6.79 26.93
CA GLY A 229 17.36 -5.95 28.09
C GLY A 229 16.12 -5.29 28.70
N MET A 230 15.25 -4.70 27.88
CA MET A 230 14.01 -4.07 28.33
C MET A 230 13.00 -5.07 28.92
N ALA A 231 12.89 -6.28 28.35
CA ALA A 231 12.05 -7.35 28.89
C ALA A 231 12.51 -7.74 30.30
N LYS A 232 13.83 -7.90 30.49
CA LYS A 232 14.44 -8.21 31.80
C LYS A 232 14.23 -7.08 32.82
N GLN A 233 14.41 -5.82 32.41
CA GLN A 233 14.19 -4.65 33.27
C GLN A 233 12.73 -4.56 33.76
N ARG A 234 11.77 -4.89 32.89
CA ARG A 234 10.33 -4.96 33.19
C ARG A 234 9.89 -6.25 33.89
N LYS A 235 10.82 -7.19 34.13
CA LYS A 235 10.54 -8.52 34.72
C LYS A 235 9.54 -9.37 33.91
N VAL A 236 9.42 -9.11 32.60
CA VAL A 236 8.60 -9.95 31.71
C VAL A 236 9.25 -11.32 31.56
N ARG A 237 8.49 -12.38 31.85
CA ARG A 237 8.97 -13.76 31.76
C ARG A 237 8.87 -14.25 30.32
N THR A 238 9.99 -14.39 29.62
CA THR A 238 10.02 -14.91 28.24
C THR A 238 10.10 -16.44 28.23
N VAL A 239 9.18 -17.10 27.53
CA VAL A 239 9.18 -18.56 27.33
C VAL A 239 9.40 -18.85 25.84
N VAL A 240 10.44 -19.62 25.52
CA VAL A 240 10.79 -19.97 24.14
C VAL A 240 10.14 -21.29 23.74
N GLY A 241 9.23 -21.25 22.76
CA GLY A 241 8.58 -22.42 22.19
C GLY A 241 7.33 -22.08 21.37
N THR A 242 6.79 -23.09 20.69
CA THR A 242 5.55 -22.95 19.91
C THR A 242 4.34 -23.06 20.84
N GLY A 243 3.60 -21.95 20.98
CA GLY A 243 2.38 -21.87 21.79
C GLY A 243 1.13 -22.34 21.02
N ARG A 244 0.28 -23.15 21.68
CA ARG A 244 -1.04 -23.58 21.21
C ARG A 244 -2.04 -23.58 22.36
N PHE A 245 -3.24 -23.03 22.16
CA PHE A 245 -4.31 -23.11 23.16
C PHE A 245 -4.81 -24.54 23.31
N VAL A 246 -5.14 -24.90 24.56
CA VAL A 246 -5.79 -26.19 24.90
C VAL A 246 -7.07 -26.00 25.72
N SER A 247 -7.33 -24.80 26.23
CA SER A 247 -8.61 -24.36 26.78
C SER A 247 -8.65 -22.80 26.78
N PRO A 248 -9.77 -22.15 27.16
CA PRO A 248 -9.86 -20.69 27.24
C PRO A 248 -8.85 -19.99 28.17
N ASN A 249 -8.22 -20.72 29.09
CA ASN A 249 -7.30 -20.17 30.09
C ASN A 249 -5.95 -20.89 30.15
N GLU A 250 -5.68 -21.80 29.21
CA GLU A 250 -4.46 -22.62 29.20
C GLU A 250 -3.82 -22.70 27.81
N LEU A 251 -2.52 -22.38 27.75
CA LEU A 251 -1.67 -22.47 26.57
C LEU A 251 -0.58 -23.52 26.81
N GLU A 252 -0.47 -24.51 25.94
CA GLU A 252 0.72 -25.37 25.87
C GLU A 252 1.81 -24.68 25.07
N VAL A 253 3.04 -24.70 25.59
CA VAL A 253 4.23 -24.21 24.89
C VAL A 253 5.20 -25.37 24.72
N LYS A 254 5.42 -25.78 23.47
CA LYS A 254 6.40 -26.82 23.10
C LYS A 254 7.73 -26.15 22.74
N GLY A 255 8.72 -26.26 23.61
CA GLY A 255 10.10 -25.80 23.40
C GLY A 255 11.10 -26.96 23.34
N GLU A 256 12.38 -26.64 23.31
CA GLU A 256 13.47 -27.63 23.31
C GLU A 256 13.49 -28.47 24.61
N ASN A 257 13.12 -27.85 25.74
CA ASN A 257 13.06 -28.48 27.06
C ASN A 257 11.75 -29.26 27.31
N GLY A 258 10.96 -29.56 26.27
CA GLY A 258 9.68 -30.26 26.36
C GLY A 258 8.46 -29.34 26.28
N THR A 259 7.33 -29.83 26.80
CA THR A 259 6.05 -29.11 26.78
C THR A 259 5.71 -28.57 28.16
N GLN A 260 5.46 -27.26 28.24
CA GLN A 260 5.03 -26.57 29.46
C GLN A 260 3.57 -26.10 29.32
N LEU A 261 2.79 -26.18 30.38
CA LEU A 261 1.43 -25.64 30.46
C LEU A 261 1.43 -24.29 31.19
N ILE A 262 0.95 -23.25 30.50
CA ILE A 262 0.84 -21.89 31.03
C ILE A 262 -0.64 -21.55 31.26
N ARG A 263 -1.00 -21.20 32.49
CA ARG A 263 -2.34 -20.73 32.86
C ARG A 263 -2.36 -19.20 32.99
N PHE A 264 -3.44 -18.56 32.54
CA PHE A 264 -3.55 -17.11 32.45
C PHE A 264 -4.93 -16.54 32.80
N GLU A 265 -4.96 -15.34 33.37
CA GLU A 265 -6.20 -14.55 33.56
C GLU A 265 -6.64 -13.86 32.25
N GLN A 266 -5.70 -13.20 31.56
CA GLN A 266 -5.90 -12.46 30.31
C GLN A 266 -4.88 -12.91 29.26
N CYS A 267 -5.25 -12.89 27.97
CA CYS A 267 -4.32 -13.20 26.89
C CYS A 267 -4.39 -12.20 25.73
N ILE A 268 -3.23 -11.81 25.17
CA ILE A 268 -3.13 -11.01 23.95
C ILE A 268 -2.44 -11.86 22.86
N ILE A 269 -3.17 -12.16 21.79
CA ILE A 269 -2.68 -12.94 20.65
C ILE A 269 -1.99 -12.01 19.65
N ALA A 270 -0.69 -12.20 19.45
CA ALA A 270 0.18 -11.39 18.59
C ALA A 270 1.03 -12.24 17.62
N ALA A 271 0.54 -13.42 17.24
CA ALA A 271 1.24 -14.41 16.39
C ALA A 271 1.42 -13.99 14.91
N GLY A 272 0.97 -12.79 14.53
CA GLY A 272 1.28 -12.13 13.26
C GLY A 272 0.87 -12.90 11.99
N SER A 273 1.66 -12.69 10.93
CA SER A 273 1.48 -13.28 9.60
C SER A 273 2.72 -14.01 9.10
N GLN A 274 2.62 -14.65 7.94
CA GLN A 274 3.73 -15.26 7.20
C GLN A 274 3.60 -14.99 5.70
N ALA A 275 4.66 -15.21 4.91
CA ALA A 275 4.61 -15.12 3.45
C ALA A 275 3.60 -16.13 2.85
N VAL A 276 2.95 -15.74 1.75
CA VAL A 276 2.12 -16.66 0.95
C VAL A 276 3.03 -17.49 0.05
N LYS A 277 2.96 -18.82 0.19
CA LYS A 277 3.66 -19.76 -0.69
C LYS A 277 2.71 -20.27 -1.78
N LEU A 278 2.98 -19.91 -3.03
CA LEU A 278 2.23 -20.39 -4.19
C LEU A 278 2.65 -21.82 -4.56
N GLY A 279 1.68 -22.72 -4.73
CA GLY A 279 1.95 -24.16 -4.90
C GLY A 279 2.60 -24.57 -6.23
N ASN A 280 2.70 -23.66 -7.20
CA ASN A 280 3.33 -23.88 -8.51
C ASN A 280 4.84 -23.58 -8.52
N PHE A 281 5.44 -23.27 -7.36
CA PHE A 281 6.88 -23.01 -7.20
C PHE A 281 7.61 -24.16 -6.48
N PRO A 282 8.82 -24.56 -6.90
CA PRO A 282 9.61 -25.60 -6.26
C PRO A 282 10.29 -25.06 -4.98
N TRP A 283 9.52 -24.92 -3.91
CA TRP A 283 9.96 -24.33 -2.63
C TRP A 283 11.09 -25.08 -1.89
N ASP A 284 11.43 -26.29 -2.32
CA ASP A 284 12.59 -27.03 -1.82
C ASP A 284 13.91 -26.57 -2.48
N ASP A 285 13.84 -25.81 -3.58
CA ASP A 285 15.00 -25.20 -4.23
C ASP A 285 15.33 -23.83 -3.62
N LYS A 286 16.55 -23.67 -3.10
CA LYS A 286 17.03 -22.45 -2.44
C LYS A 286 17.08 -21.20 -3.33
N ARG A 287 16.85 -21.33 -4.64
CA ARG A 287 16.74 -20.21 -5.58
C ARG A 287 15.33 -19.62 -5.61
N VAL A 288 14.32 -20.35 -5.15
CA VAL A 288 12.99 -19.81 -4.86
C VAL A 288 13.01 -19.23 -3.44
N MET A 289 12.70 -17.94 -3.33
CA MET A 289 12.85 -17.14 -2.12
C MET A 289 11.52 -16.53 -1.68
N ASP A 290 11.26 -16.47 -0.38
CA ASP A 290 10.39 -15.45 0.19
C ASP A 290 11.21 -14.24 0.69
N SER A 291 10.56 -13.25 1.28
CA SER A 291 11.23 -12.03 1.77
C SER A 291 12.32 -12.31 2.81
N THR A 292 12.24 -13.43 3.53
CA THR A 292 13.24 -13.86 4.51
C THR A 292 14.54 -14.21 3.81
N ASP A 293 14.47 -15.09 2.81
CA ASP A 293 15.63 -15.61 2.08
C ASP A 293 16.33 -14.48 1.29
N ALA A 294 15.55 -13.56 0.72
CA ALA A 294 16.07 -12.34 0.09
C ALA A 294 16.83 -11.43 1.08
N LEU A 295 16.40 -11.37 2.35
CA LEU A 295 17.08 -10.61 3.40
C LEU A 295 18.27 -11.35 4.03
N GLU A 296 18.43 -12.66 3.82
CA GLU A 296 19.67 -13.36 4.16
C GLU A 296 20.85 -12.87 3.30
N LEU A 297 20.56 -12.48 2.05
CA LEU A 297 21.51 -11.96 1.06
C LEU A 297 22.66 -12.96 0.83
N ALA A 298 22.30 -14.19 0.42
CA ALA A 298 23.25 -15.29 0.20
C ALA A 298 24.25 -14.97 -0.92
N ASP A 299 23.75 -14.39 -2.02
CA ASP A 299 24.48 -13.96 -3.21
C ASP A 299 23.72 -12.81 -3.90
N VAL A 300 24.37 -12.19 -4.90
CA VAL A 300 23.72 -11.26 -5.83
C VAL A 300 23.53 -12.02 -7.16
N PRO A 301 22.29 -12.46 -7.48
CA PRO A 301 22.01 -13.16 -8.74
C PRO A 301 22.24 -12.22 -9.93
N ALA A 302 22.68 -12.75 -11.08
CA ALA A 302 22.78 -11.94 -12.29
C ALA A 302 21.39 -11.61 -12.83
N LYS A 303 20.44 -12.56 -12.79
CA LYS A 303 19.02 -12.38 -13.13
C LYS A 303 18.11 -12.73 -11.96
N LEU A 304 17.32 -11.75 -11.51
CA LEU A 304 16.32 -11.90 -10.46
C LEU A 304 14.91 -11.68 -11.03
N LEU A 305 14.02 -12.65 -10.84
CA LEU A 305 12.58 -12.44 -11.00
C LEU A 305 11.96 -12.08 -9.65
N VAL A 306 11.12 -11.04 -9.62
CA VAL A 306 10.27 -10.67 -8.49
C VAL A 306 8.81 -10.87 -8.90
N VAL A 307 8.13 -11.78 -8.21
CA VAL A 307 6.73 -12.13 -8.44
C VAL A 307 5.87 -11.42 -7.39
N GLY A 308 5.13 -10.39 -7.80
CA GLY A 308 4.38 -9.47 -6.95
C GLY A 308 5.02 -8.08 -6.91
N GLY A 309 4.33 -7.10 -7.51
CA GLY A 309 4.67 -5.68 -7.57
C GLY A 309 4.20 -4.86 -6.37
N GLY A 310 3.99 -5.51 -5.21
CA GLY A 310 3.71 -4.84 -3.94
C GLY A 310 4.98 -4.28 -3.28
N ILE A 311 4.80 -3.53 -2.19
CA ILE A 311 5.87 -2.81 -1.47
C ILE A 311 7.11 -3.69 -1.22
N ILE A 312 6.92 -4.90 -0.66
CA ILE A 312 8.02 -5.81 -0.31
C ILE A 312 8.81 -6.24 -1.56
N GLY A 313 8.13 -6.54 -2.66
CA GLY A 313 8.76 -6.91 -3.92
C GLY A 313 9.59 -5.78 -4.50
N LEU A 314 9.06 -4.54 -4.46
CA LEU A 314 9.74 -3.36 -5.00
C LEU A 314 10.88 -2.84 -4.10
N GLU A 315 10.76 -2.96 -2.77
CA GLU A 315 11.89 -2.74 -1.85
C GLU A 315 13.06 -3.69 -2.22
N MET A 316 12.78 -4.99 -2.39
CA MET A 316 13.82 -5.96 -2.74
C MET A 316 14.34 -5.78 -4.18
N ALA A 317 13.49 -5.42 -5.14
CA ALA A 317 13.91 -5.05 -6.48
C ALA A 317 14.89 -3.87 -6.45
N THR A 318 14.62 -2.85 -5.62
CA THR A 318 15.50 -1.68 -5.44
C THR A 318 16.86 -2.11 -4.88
N VAL A 319 16.88 -2.92 -3.81
CA VAL A 319 18.13 -3.44 -3.21
C VAL A 319 18.94 -4.25 -4.21
N TYR A 320 18.36 -5.28 -4.83
CA TYR A 320 19.11 -6.18 -5.70
C TYR A 320 19.58 -5.50 -6.99
N ARG A 321 18.80 -4.58 -7.56
CA ARG A 321 19.22 -3.77 -8.71
C ARG A 321 20.42 -2.89 -8.38
N ALA A 322 20.43 -2.21 -7.23
CA ALA A 322 21.57 -1.39 -6.80
C ALA A 322 22.83 -2.23 -6.50
N LEU A 323 22.67 -3.48 -6.05
CA LEU A 323 23.77 -4.43 -5.87
C LEU A 323 24.28 -5.04 -7.19
N GLY A 324 23.55 -4.90 -8.29
CA GLY A 324 23.99 -5.27 -9.65
C GLY A 324 23.15 -6.33 -10.37
N SER A 325 22.03 -6.80 -9.82
CA SER A 325 21.13 -7.75 -10.50
C SER A 325 20.35 -7.11 -11.65
N GLU A 326 20.19 -7.85 -12.75
CA GLU A 326 19.15 -7.61 -13.76
C GLU A 326 17.80 -8.04 -13.16
N VAL A 327 16.92 -7.08 -12.85
CA VAL A 327 15.65 -7.34 -12.16
C VAL A 327 14.46 -7.28 -13.12
N THR A 328 13.67 -8.35 -13.13
CA THR A 328 12.33 -8.39 -13.75
C THR A 328 11.28 -8.45 -12.65
N VAL A 329 10.28 -7.57 -12.68
CA VAL A 329 9.10 -7.59 -11.80
C VAL A 329 7.89 -8.02 -12.62
N VAL A 330 7.14 -9.01 -12.14
CA VAL A 330 5.83 -9.39 -12.69
C VAL A 330 4.74 -9.15 -11.66
N GLU A 331 3.66 -8.51 -12.08
CA GLU A 331 2.47 -8.24 -11.26
C GLU A 331 1.22 -8.73 -12.01
N PHE A 332 0.34 -9.41 -11.30
CA PHE A 332 -0.92 -9.94 -11.86
C PHE A 332 -1.93 -8.83 -12.13
N LEU A 333 -1.93 -7.80 -11.30
CA LEU A 333 -2.78 -6.62 -11.42
C LEU A 333 -2.25 -5.63 -12.47
N ASP A 334 -3.04 -4.59 -12.74
CA ASP A 334 -2.80 -3.55 -13.72
C ASP A 334 -2.02 -2.33 -13.19
N GLN A 335 -1.56 -2.41 -11.94
CA GLN A 335 -0.80 -1.35 -11.25
C GLN A 335 0.18 -1.96 -10.21
N LEU A 336 1.36 -1.33 -10.06
CA LEU A 336 2.29 -1.55 -8.94
C LEU A 336 1.77 -0.90 -7.65
N MET A 337 2.06 -1.49 -6.49
CA MET A 337 1.54 -1.07 -5.17
C MET A 337 0.01 -0.80 -5.16
N PRO A 338 -0.81 -1.85 -5.35
CA PRO A 338 -2.26 -1.74 -5.17
C PRO A 338 -2.61 -1.12 -3.81
N GLY A 339 -3.41 -0.05 -3.82
CA GLY A 339 -3.81 0.71 -2.63
C GLY A 339 -3.19 2.10 -2.50
N ALA A 340 -2.13 2.42 -3.26
CA ALA A 340 -1.70 3.79 -3.52
C ALA A 340 -2.42 4.33 -4.77
N ASP A 341 -2.57 5.65 -4.90
CA ASP A 341 -3.07 6.24 -6.15
C ASP A 341 -2.08 6.01 -7.31
N PRO A 342 -2.57 5.79 -8.55
CA PRO A 342 -1.70 5.53 -9.71
C PRO A 342 -0.67 6.63 -9.98
N ASP A 343 -1.01 7.88 -9.68
CA ASP A 343 -0.14 9.03 -9.92
C ASP A 343 1.07 9.06 -8.97
N LEU A 344 0.93 8.59 -7.73
CA LEU A 344 2.04 8.43 -6.77
C LEU A 344 3.01 7.33 -7.21
N VAL A 345 2.51 6.30 -7.89
CA VAL A 345 3.31 5.15 -8.34
C VAL A 345 4.11 5.46 -9.59
N LYS A 346 3.61 6.34 -10.46
CA LYS A 346 4.22 6.65 -11.76
C LYS A 346 5.69 7.13 -11.68
N PRO A 347 6.10 8.08 -10.81
CA PRO A 347 7.50 8.51 -10.73
C PRO A 347 8.49 7.38 -10.39
N LEU A 348 8.09 6.45 -9.51
CA LEU A 348 8.90 5.27 -9.21
C LEU A 348 8.98 4.35 -10.43
N ALA A 349 7.85 4.04 -11.09
CA ALA A 349 7.84 3.16 -12.25
C ALA A 349 8.73 3.71 -13.39
N ASP A 350 8.67 5.02 -13.64
CA ASP A 350 9.51 5.70 -14.63
C ASP A 350 11.00 5.69 -14.24
N ARG A 351 11.34 5.85 -12.95
CA ARG A 351 12.73 5.77 -12.46
C ARG A 351 13.29 4.34 -12.52
N LEU A 352 12.54 3.35 -12.04
CA LEU A 352 12.92 1.92 -12.11
C LEU A 352 13.18 1.48 -13.55
N LYS A 353 12.33 1.91 -14.49
CA LYS A 353 12.51 1.67 -15.93
C LYS A 353 13.79 2.32 -16.48
N LYS A 354 14.09 3.58 -16.12
CA LYS A 354 15.36 4.25 -16.47
C LYS A 354 16.59 3.54 -15.88
N GLN A 355 16.43 2.91 -14.71
CA GLN A 355 17.45 2.11 -14.03
C GLN A 355 17.55 0.66 -14.54
N GLY A 356 16.81 0.29 -15.61
CA GLY A 356 16.90 -1.02 -16.26
C GLY A 356 16.06 -2.13 -15.62
N VAL A 357 15.18 -1.83 -14.66
CA VAL A 357 14.22 -2.81 -14.13
C VAL A 357 13.10 -3.00 -15.13
N SER A 358 12.87 -4.24 -15.57
CA SER A 358 11.73 -4.58 -16.42
C SER A 358 10.50 -4.82 -15.57
N VAL A 359 9.37 -4.18 -15.90
CA VAL A 359 8.10 -4.31 -15.16
C VAL A 359 7.00 -4.80 -16.11
N HIS A 360 6.38 -5.93 -15.78
CA HIS A 360 5.28 -6.52 -16.55
C HIS A 360 4.04 -6.64 -15.67
N LEU A 361 3.11 -5.70 -15.86
CA LEU A 361 1.78 -5.73 -15.27
C LEU A 361 0.89 -6.75 -16.02
N LYS A 362 -0.26 -7.10 -15.45
CA LYS A 362 -1.21 -8.09 -16.02
C LYS A 362 -0.53 -9.41 -16.42
N THR A 363 0.49 -9.83 -15.66
CA THR A 363 1.38 -10.95 -15.99
C THR A 363 1.49 -11.92 -14.81
N LYS A 364 1.14 -13.19 -15.05
CA LYS A 364 1.11 -14.27 -14.06
C LYS A 364 2.28 -15.21 -14.30
N ALA A 365 3.07 -15.50 -13.26
CA ALA A 365 3.99 -16.64 -13.27
C ALA A 365 3.19 -17.96 -13.17
N ALA A 366 3.14 -18.71 -14.28
CA ALA A 366 2.17 -19.78 -14.48
C ALA A 366 2.72 -21.16 -14.11
N ALA A 367 3.79 -21.62 -14.75
CA ALA A 367 4.51 -22.82 -14.39
C ALA A 367 5.98 -22.49 -14.08
N THR A 368 6.57 -23.22 -13.15
CA THR A 368 8.01 -23.07 -12.84
C THR A 368 8.68 -24.43 -12.68
N GLU A 369 9.96 -24.49 -13.06
CA GLU A 369 10.75 -25.71 -13.12
C GLU A 369 12.18 -25.40 -12.64
N ALA A 370 12.69 -26.19 -11.69
CA ALA A 370 14.07 -26.08 -11.24
C ALA A 370 15.01 -26.80 -12.22
N LEU A 371 15.80 -26.03 -12.97
CA LEU A 371 16.84 -26.54 -13.87
C LEU A 371 18.22 -26.45 -13.21
N LYS A 372 19.28 -26.95 -13.86
CA LYS A 372 20.63 -26.89 -13.29
C LYS A 372 21.17 -25.46 -13.26
N GLU A 373 20.85 -24.72 -14.32
CA GLU A 373 21.26 -23.35 -14.61
C GLU A 373 20.47 -22.29 -13.82
N GLY A 374 19.20 -22.54 -13.49
CA GLY A 374 18.33 -21.58 -12.81
C GLY A 374 16.92 -22.12 -12.60
N ILE A 375 16.00 -21.24 -12.19
CA ILE A 375 14.56 -21.52 -12.18
C ILE A 375 13.98 -21.02 -13.50
N LYS A 376 13.43 -21.95 -14.29
CA LYS A 376 12.67 -21.62 -15.49
C LYS A 376 11.26 -21.23 -15.08
N VAL A 377 10.76 -20.14 -15.64
CA VAL A 377 9.41 -19.61 -15.38
C VAL A 377 8.71 -19.35 -16.70
N SER A 378 7.49 -19.86 -16.84
CA SER A 378 6.58 -19.47 -17.92
C SER A 378 5.55 -18.46 -17.41
N PHE A 379 5.09 -17.61 -18.33
CA PHE A 379 4.16 -16.54 -18.02
C PHE A 379 2.84 -16.71 -18.78
N GLU A 380 1.76 -16.25 -18.16
CA GLU A 380 0.43 -16.11 -18.75
C GLU A 380 -0.02 -14.65 -18.63
N SER A 381 -0.86 -14.18 -19.56
CA SER A 381 -1.60 -12.94 -19.35
C SER A 381 -2.64 -13.12 -18.24
N ALA A 382 -2.82 -12.11 -17.40
CA ALA A 382 -3.94 -12.03 -16.47
C ALA A 382 -5.28 -11.85 -17.20
N GLU A 383 -5.25 -11.36 -18.45
CA GLU A 383 -6.43 -11.24 -19.32
C GLU A 383 -6.59 -12.51 -20.16
N ALA A 384 -7.71 -13.21 -19.96
CA ALA A 384 -7.98 -14.47 -20.63
C ALA A 384 -7.96 -14.34 -22.16
N GLY A 385 -7.29 -15.29 -22.83
CA GLY A 385 -7.18 -15.33 -24.30
C GLY A 385 -6.09 -14.44 -24.91
N LYS A 386 -5.34 -13.67 -24.10
CA LYS A 386 -4.15 -12.94 -24.57
C LYS A 386 -2.87 -13.73 -24.35
N ALA A 387 -1.92 -13.58 -25.28
CA ALA A 387 -0.56 -14.06 -25.11
C ALA A 387 0.16 -13.32 -23.97
N PRO A 388 1.11 -13.94 -23.27
CA PRO A 388 1.90 -13.24 -22.24
C PRO A 388 2.75 -12.14 -22.87
N ALA A 389 2.88 -11.02 -22.15
CA ALA A 389 3.73 -9.89 -22.56
C ALA A 389 5.24 -10.11 -22.27
N LEU A 390 5.60 -11.27 -21.73
CA LEU A 390 6.95 -11.68 -21.35
C LEU A 390 7.16 -13.13 -21.78
N GLU A 391 8.24 -13.40 -22.49
CA GLU A 391 8.61 -14.77 -22.89
C GLU A 391 9.06 -15.60 -21.68
N SER A 392 8.99 -16.93 -21.79
CA SER A 392 9.46 -17.81 -20.72
C SER A 392 10.97 -17.70 -20.55
N GLY A 393 11.43 -17.44 -19.33
CA GLY A 393 12.84 -17.16 -19.01
C GLY A 393 13.43 -18.12 -17.98
N VAL A 394 14.75 -18.14 -17.88
CA VAL A 394 15.50 -18.77 -16.79
C VAL A 394 16.12 -17.67 -15.93
N TYR A 395 15.90 -17.74 -14.62
CA TYR A 395 16.39 -16.78 -13.64
C TYR A 395 17.26 -17.49 -12.61
N ASP A 396 18.35 -16.85 -12.16
CA ASP A 396 19.24 -17.45 -11.16
C ASP A 396 18.52 -17.59 -9.81
N ARG A 397 17.65 -16.62 -9.50
CA ARG A 397 16.79 -16.59 -8.32
C ARG A 397 15.41 -16.02 -8.63
N VAL A 398 14.40 -16.44 -7.87
CA VAL A 398 13.02 -15.96 -7.95
C VAL A 398 12.51 -15.61 -6.55
N LEU A 399 12.22 -14.32 -6.32
CA LEU A 399 11.54 -13.84 -5.12
C LEU A 399 10.03 -13.87 -5.33
N VAL A 400 9.31 -14.60 -4.48
CA VAL A 400 7.83 -14.62 -4.46
C VAL A 400 7.33 -13.71 -3.33
N ALA A 401 6.85 -12.53 -3.70
CA ALA A 401 6.44 -11.44 -2.81
C ALA A 401 4.95 -11.09 -2.94
N VAL A 402 4.11 -12.06 -3.30
CA VAL A 402 2.66 -11.90 -3.62
C VAL A 402 1.73 -11.60 -2.44
N GLY A 403 2.29 -11.38 -1.24
CA GLY A 403 1.53 -11.02 -0.04
C GLY A 403 1.75 -11.94 1.15
N ARG A 404 0.91 -11.76 2.18
CA ARG A 404 1.06 -12.39 3.50
C ARG A 404 -0.28 -12.93 4.02
N ALA A 405 -0.21 -14.04 4.74
CA ALA A 405 -1.37 -14.69 5.36
C ALA A 405 -1.27 -14.65 6.90
N PRO A 406 -2.36 -14.32 7.63
CA PRO A 406 -2.37 -14.31 9.10
C PRO A 406 -2.29 -15.72 9.69
N ASN A 407 -1.73 -15.84 10.90
CA ASN A 407 -1.47 -17.13 11.56
C ASN A 407 -2.61 -17.62 12.50
N GLY A 408 -3.81 -17.04 12.48
CA GLY A 408 -4.87 -17.33 13.46
C GLY A 408 -5.30 -18.80 13.52
N ALA A 409 -5.27 -19.51 12.39
CA ALA A 409 -5.58 -20.94 12.34
C ALA A 409 -4.47 -21.86 12.90
N LYS A 410 -3.30 -21.32 13.27
CA LYS A 410 -2.10 -22.12 13.63
C LYS A 410 -1.82 -22.21 15.12
N ILE A 411 -2.65 -21.57 15.95
CA ILE A 411 -2.45 -21.44 17.41
C ILE A 411 -3.47 -22.23 18.23
N GLY A 412 -4.34 -23.03 17.61
CA GLY A 412 -5.39 -23.79 18.31
C GLY A 412 -6.49 -22.91 18.91
N ALA A 413 -6.75 -21.73 18.32
CA ALA A 413 -7.71 -20.72 18.80
C ALA A 413 -9.12 -21.30 19.05
N ASP A 414 -9.52 -22.31 18.29
CA ASP A 414 -10.73 -23.11 18.44
C ASP A 414 -10.87 -23.72 19.84
N GLN A 415 -9.77 -24.22 20.42
CA GLN A 415 -9.76 -24.82 21.77
C GLN A 415 -10.04 -23.78 22.86
N ALA A 416 -9.72 -22.50 22.61
CA ALA A 416 -10.04 -21.38 23.49
C ALA A 416 -11.45 -20.79 23.23
N GLY A 417 -12.19 -21.29 22.24
CA GLY A 417 -13.47 -20.70 21.82
C GLY A 417 -13.34 -19.44 20.95
N VAL A 418 -12.13 -19.10 20.50
CA VAL A 418 -11.85 -17.90 19.71
C VAL A 418 -12.18 -18.15 18.24
N GLN A 419 -13.00 -17.28 17.65
CA GLN A 419 -13.36 -17.32 16.24
C GLN A 419 -12.18 -16.92 15.35
N VAL A 420 -11.95 -17.72 14.31
CA VAL A 420 -10.99 -17.42 13.23
C VAL A 420 -11.77 -17.46 11.92
N SER A 421 -11.64 -16.42 11.11
CA SER A 421 -12.21 -16.36 9.76
C SER A 421 -11.53 -17.38 8.82
N GLU A 422 -12.20 -17.73 7.72
CA GLU A 422 -11.66 -18.63 6.69
C GLU A 422 -10.31 -18.16 6.12
N ARG A 423 -10.07 -16.84 6.12
CA ARG A 423 -8.80 -16.22 5.68
C ARG A 423 -7.72 -16.21 6.76
N GLY A 424 -7.98 -16.77 7.95
CA GLY A 424 -7.04 -16.89 9.07
C GLY A 424 -6.95 -15.66 9.98
N PHE A 425 -7.73 -14.60 9.75
CA PHE A 425 -7.81 -13.43 10.64
C PHE A 425 -8.71 -13.72 11.85
N ILE A 426 -8.41 -13.09 12.98
CA ILE A 426 -9.20 -13.10 14.21
C ILE A 426 -9.94 -11.76 14.30
N PRO A 427 -11.28 -11.70 14.16
CA PRO A 427 -12.04 -10.46 14.33
C PRO A 427 -11.92 -9.93 15.76
N VAL A 428 -11.86 -8.61 15.92
CA VAL A 428 -11.86 -7.93 17.22
C VAL A 428 -12.78 -6.72 17.27
N ASP A 429 -13.19 -6.33 18.47
CA ASP A 429 -13.89 -5.07 18.74
C ASP A 429 -12.93 -3.86 18.78
N ARG A 430 -13.48 -2.66 19.03
CA ARG A 430 -12.70 -1.41 19.16
C ARG A 430 -11.77 -1.41 20.40
N GLN A 431 -11.91 -2.36 21.31
CA GLN A 431 -11.04 -2.56 22.48
C GLN A 431 -10.00 -3.69 22.26
N MET A 432 -9.87 -4.20 21.03
CA MET A 432 -9.02 -5.33 20.63
C MET A 432 -9.44 -6.69 21.19
N ARG A 433 -10.64 -6.82 21.77
CA ARG A 433 -11.15 -8.10 22.29
C ARG A 433 -11.65 -8.98 21.16
N THR A 434 -11.39 -10.28 21.27
CA THR A 434 -12.04 -11.31 20.45
C THR A 434 -13.48 -11.55 20.92
N ASN A 435 -14.17 -12.54 20.35
CA ASN A 435 -15.45 -13.02 20.88
C ASN A 435 -15.36 -13.63 22.29
N VAL A 436 -14.15 -13.86 22.81
CA VAL A 436 -13.89 -14.34 24.18
C VAL A 436 -13.34 -13.16 25.00
N ALA A 437 -14.09 -12.71 26.02
CA ALA A 437 -13.91 -11.37 26.62
C ALA A 437 -12.54 -11.09 27.27
N HIS A 438 -11.83 -12.13 27.74
CA HIS A 438 -10.49 -12.03 28.33
C HIS A 438 -9.34 -12.37 27.36
N ILE A 439 -9.67 -12.59 26.09
CA ILE A 439 -8.71 -12.86 25.01
C ILE A 439 -8.80 -11.76 23.96
N PHE A 440 -7.67 -11.14 23.69
CA PHE A 440 -7.48 -10.06 22.74
C PHE A 440 -6.66 -10.56 21.54
N ALA A 441 -6.75 -9.89 20.40
CA ALA A 441 -5.84 -10.11 19.27
C ALA A 441 -5.38 -8.77 18.68
N ILE A 442 -4.17 -8.73 18.11
CA ILE A 442 -3.54 -7.51 17.59
C ILE A 442 -2.67 -7.77 16.36
N GLY A 443 -2.31 -6.70 15.64
CA GLY A 443 -1.37 -6.69 14.53
C GLY A 443 -1.95 -7.30 13.26
N ASP A 444 -1.11 -8.04 12.52
CA ASP A 444 -1.51 -8.66 11.25
C ASP A 444 -2.65 -9.66 11.39
N LEU A 445 -2.91 -10.17 12.61
CA LEU A 445 -3.98 -11.14 12.87
C LEU A 445 -5.37 -10.53 12.78
N VAL A 446 -5.53 -9.23 13.02
CA VAL A 446 -6.86 -8.59 13.11
C VAL A 446 -7.30 -7.85 11.85
N GLY A 447 -6.46 -7.84 10.82
CA GLY A 447 -6.80 -7.27 9.52
C GLY A 447 -5.72 -6.38 8.93
N ASN A 448 -5.96 -5.96 7.69
CA ASN A 448 -5.13 -4.99 6.99
C ASN A 448 -5.31 -3.57 7.58
N PRO A 449 -4.30 -2.68 7.43
CA PRO A 449 -3.00 -2.94 6.84
C PRO A 449 -2.05 -3.68 7.81
N MET A 450 -1.29 -4.66 7.32
CA MET A 450 -0.32 -5.45 8.11
C MET A 450 0.96 -4.64 8.38
N LEU A 451 0.87 -3.67 9.30
CA LEU A 451 1.92 -2.68 9.58
C LEU A 451 2.35 -2.67 11.05
N ALA A 452 3.65 -2.46 11.26
CA ALA A 452 4.27 -2.55 12.59
C ALA A 452 3.80 -1.46 13.56
N HIS A 453 3.61 -0.23 13.09
CA HIS A 453 3.10 0.90 13.88
C HIS A 453 1.63 0.69 14.28
N LYS A 454 0.79 0.15 13.38
CA LYS A 454 -0.57 -0.31 13.72
C LYS A 454 -0.51 -1.32 14.87
N ALA A 455 0.23 -2.42 14.68
CA ALA A 455 0.38 -3.47 15.69
C ALA A 455 0.87 -2.93 17.05
N THR A 456 1.81 -1.98 17.04
CA THR A 456 2.34 -1.31 18.24
C THR A 456 1.27 -0.52 18.99
N HIS A 457 0.40 0.21 18.28
CA HIS A 457 -0.70 0.95 18.91
C HIS A 457 -1.81 0.02 19.41
N GLU A 458 -2.19 -0.98 18.62
CA GLU A 458 -3.16 -2.02 19.01
C GLU A 458 -2.68 -2.76 20.27
N GLY A 459 -1.39 -3.08 20.35
CA GLY A 459 -0.78 -3.75 21.51
C GLY A 459 -0.78 -2.91 22.80
N LYS A 460 -0.54 -1.60 22.71
CA LYS A 460 -0.69 -0.69 23.88
C LYS A 460 -2.13 -0.68 24.36
N LEU A 461 -3.08 -0.51 23.45
CA LEU A 461 -4.50 -0.47 23.76
C LEU A 461 -4.99 -1.78 24.41
N ALA A 462 -4.65 -2.93 23.83
CA ALA A 462 -5.03 -4.24 24.37
C ALA A 462 -4.50 -4.45 25.80
N ALA A 463 -3.24 -4.06 26.07
CA ALA A 463 -2.65 -4.16 27.40
C ALA A 463 -3.33 -3.24 28.42
N GLU A 464 -3.72 -2.03 28.01
CA GLU A 464 -4.43 -1.06 28.86
C GLU A 464 -5.86 -1.55 29.18
N VAL A 465 -6.60 -2.04 28.19
CA VAL A 465 -7.95 -2.60 28.40
C VAL A 465 -7.90 -3.87 29.26
N ALA A 466 -6.90 -4.73 29.07
CA ALA A 466 -6.71 -5.93 29.90
C ALA A 466 -6.33 -5.59 31.36
N ALA A 467 -5.69 -4.45 31.60
CA ALA A 467 -5.46 -3.91 32.94
C ALA A 467 -6.70 -3.23 33.56
N GLY A 468 -7.79 -3.09 32.80
CA GLY A 468 -9.06 -2.50 33.24
C GLY A 468 -9.27 -1.03 32.84
N GLU A 469 -8.40 -0.44 32.02
CA GLU A 469 -8.63 0.92 31.50
C GLU A 469 -9.80 0.95 30.49
N LYS A 470 -10.63 2.00 30.57
CA LYS A 470 -11.77 2.20 29.67
C LYS A 470 -11.34 2.96 28.41
N LYS A 471 -10.62 2.27 27.51
CA LYS A 471 -10.11 2.81 26.25
C LYS A 471 -10.60 2.03 25.03
N GLU A 472 -10.57 2.67 23.87
CA GLU A 472 -10.83 2.05 22.57
C GLU A 472 -9.95 2.67 21.47
N TRP A 473 -9.98 2.08 20.27
CA TRP A 473 -9.22 2.53 19.11
C TRP A 473 -9.81 3.82 18.52
N VAL A 474 -9.13 4.94 18.74
CA VAL A 474 -9.58 6.27 18.29
C VAL A 474 -8.85 6.81 17.06
N ALA A 475 -7.71 6.23 16.67
CA ALA A 475 -6.93 6.72 15.52
C ALA A 475 -7.75 6.58 14.23
N ARG A 476 -7.86 7.70 13.52
CA ARG A 476 -8.64 7.86 12.28
C ARG A 476 -7.88 7.35 11.07
N VAL A 477 -6.54 7.43 11.10
CA VAL A 477 -5.69 7.05 9.96
C VAL A 477 -4.47 6.22 10.36
N ILE A 478 -3.96 5.46 9.40
CA ILE A 478 -2.71 4.70 9.51
C ILE A 478 -1.88 5.01 8.25
N PRO A 479 -0.69 5.63 8.35
CA PRO A 479 0.14 5.89 7.18
C PRO A 479 0.72 4.60 6.61
N SER A 480 0.91 4.56 5.29
CA SER A 480 1.60 3.50 4.56
C SER A 480 2.80 4.11 3.84
N VAL A 481 3.93 3.38 3.82
CA VAL A 481 5.18 3.83 3.20
C VAL A 481 5.84 2.66 2.46
N ALA A 482 6.19 2.90 1.20
CA ALA A 482 7.13 2.11 0.44
C ALA A 482 8.49 2.81 0.43
N TYR A 483 9.50 2.17 1.02
CA TYR A 483 10.86 2.73 1.14
C TYR A 483 11.71 2.42 -0.11
N THR A 484 11.10 2.56 -1.28
CA THR A 484 11.76 2.49 -2.59
C THR A 484 12.55 3.78 -2.85
N ASP A 485 13.20 3.90 -4.01
CA ASP A 485 13.78 5.17 -4.46
C ASP A 485 13.14 5.64 -5.79
N PRO A 486 12.34 6.73 -5.79
CA PRO A 486 11.87 7.51 -4.64
C PRO A 486 10.97 6.69 -3.69
N GLU A 487 10.82 7.17 -2.47
CA GLU A 487 9.83 6.64 -1.53
C GLU A 487 8.43 7.05 -1.97
N ILE A 488 7.43 6.24 -1.61
CA ILE A 488 6.00 6.57 -1.77
C ILE A 488 5.31 6.41 -0.44
N ALA A 489 4.73 7.48 0.07
CA ALA A 489 4.02 7.50 1.34
C ALA A 489 2.60 8.04 1.14
N TRP A 490 1.61 7.48 1.84
CA TRP A 490 0.24 7.98 1.83
C TRP A 490 -0.50 7.70 3.13
N VAL A 491 -1.53 8.48 3.41
CA VAL A 491 -2.35 8.38 4.62
C VAL A 491 -3.76 8.89 4.37
N GLY A 492 -4.75 8.31 5.03
CA GLY A 492 -6.16 8.69 4.86
C GLY A 492 -6.74 8.24 3.51
N VAL A 493 -7.75 8.98 3.04
CA VAL A 493 -8.51 8.70 1.82
C VAL A 493 -7.68 9.01 0.58
N THR A 494 -7.55 8.04 -0.33
CA THR A 494 -6.93 8.25 -1.66
C THR A 494 -7.95 8.77 -2.67
N GLU A 495 -7.51 9.35 -3.80
CA GLU A 495 -8.44 9.77 -4.87
C GLU A 495 -9.23 8.59 -5.44
N THR A 496 -8.56 7.45 -5.59
CA THR A 496 -9.15 6.19 -6.06
C THR A 496 -10.23 5.70 -5.08
N GLU A 497 -9.98 5.79 -3.77
CA GLU A 497 -10.96 5.46 -2.73
C GLU A 497 -12.13 6.45 -2.71
N ALA A 498 -11.85 7.75 -2.83
CA ALA A 498 -12.88 8.79 -2.87
C ALA A 498 -13.83 8.59 -4.04
N LYS A 499 -13.29 8.36 -5.25
CA LYS A 499 -14.06 8.05 -6.46
C LYS A 499 -14.87 6.76 -6.30
N ALA A 500 -14.29 5.70 -5.75
CA ALA A 500 -14.99 4.44 -5.53
C ALA A 500 -16.13 4.53 -4.50
N LYS A 501 -16.01 5.43 -3.51
CA LYS A 501 -17.02 5.67 -2.46
C LYS A 501 -18.00 6.80 -2.78
N GLY A 502 -17.82 7.53 -3.88
CA GLY A 502 -18.61 8.71 -4.21
C GLY A 502 -18.40 9.90 -3.26
N LEU A 503 -17.23 9.98 -2.62
CA LEU A 503 -16.85 11.11 -1.77
C LEU A 503 -16.49 12.33 -2.63
N LYS A 504 -17.00 13.49 -2.23
CA LYS A 504 -16.68 14.77 -2.89
C LYS A 504 -15.40 15.34 -2.28
N VAL A 505 -14.30 15.21 -3.02
CA VAL A 505 -12.98 15.67 -2.58
C VAL A 505 -12.33 16.56 -3.63
N GLY A 506 -11.68 17.61 -3.13
CA GLY A 506 -10.76 18.45 -3.89
C GLY A 506 -9.31 18.05 -3.61
N VAL A 507 -8.41 18.37 -4.55
CA VAL A 507 -7.01 17.95 -4.49
C VAL A 507 -6.09 19.15 -4.67
N GLY A 508 -5.20 19.35 -3.71
CA GLY A 508 -4.06 20.26 -3.80
C GLY A 508 -2.79 19.48 -4.13
N LYS A 509 -2.08 19.84 -5.19
CA LYS A 509 -0.91 19.08 -5.67
C LYS A 509 0.25 20.00 -6.04
N PHE A 510 1.35 19.90 -5.30
CA PHE A 510 2.56 20.65 -5.52
C PHE A 510 3.66 19.77 -6.16
N PRO A 511 4.05 20.02 -7.43
CA PRO A 511 5.09 19.25 -8.11
C PRO A 511 6.48 19.64 -7.60
N TRP A 512 7.34 18.66 -7.29
CA TRP A 512 8.69 18.96 -6.80
C TRP A 512 9.62 19.53 -7.89
N ALA A 513 9.21 19.49 -9.15
CA ALA A 513 9.81 20.30 -10.22
C ALA A 513 9.76 21.82 -9.96
N ALA A 514 8.90 22.31 -9.05
CA ALA A 514 8.87 23.69 -8.58
C ALA A 514 9.53 23.88 -7.19
N SER A 515 9.95 22.82 -6.50
CA SER A 515 10.64 22.94 -5.21
C SER A 515 12.11 23.29 -5.43
N GLY A 516 12.53 24.48 -4.98
CA GLY A 516 13.94 24.87 -4.97
C GLY A 516 14.83 23.87 -4.21
N ARG A 517 14.31 23.23 -3.15
CA ARG A 517 15.02 22.17 -2.43
C ARG A 517 15.20 20.90 -3.28
N ALA A 518 14.14 20.44 -3.94
CA ALA A 518 14.19 19.23 -4.76
C ALA A 518 15.07 19.40 -6.02
N ILE A 519 15.00 20.58 -6.65
CA ILE A 519 15.93 21.00 -7.72
C ILE A 519 17.37 20.98 -7.21
N GLY A 520 17.63 21.57 -6.04
CA GLY A 520 18.96 21.66 -5.44
C GLY A 520 19.61 20.32 -5.05
N ILE A 521 18.85 19.23 -4.98
CA ILE A 521 19.35 17.86 -4.79
C ILE A 521 19.20 16.97 -6.04
N GLY A 522 18.65 17.52 -7.13
CA GLY A 522 18.43 16.79 -8.39
C GLY A 522 17.35 15.70 -8.31
N ARG A 523 16.35 15.83 -7.43
CA ARG A 523 15.27 14.85 -7.20
C ARG A 523 13.87 15.43 -7.44
N THR A 524 13.66 15.93 -8.65
CA THR A 524 12.45 16.67 -9.07
C THR A 524 11.31 15.79 -9.59
N GLU A 525 11.50 14.46 -9.67
CA GLU A 525 10.47 13.53 -10.18
C GLU A 525 9.23 13.40 -9.27
N GLY A 526 9.35 13.90 -8.03
CA GLY A 526 8.34 13.78 -6.98
C GLY A 526 7.23 14.83 -7.00
N PHE A 527 6.28 14.67 -6.07
CA PHE A 527 5.27 15.66 -5.73
C PHE A 527 4.65 15.39 -4.36
N THR A 528 4.01 16.41 -3.80
CA THR A 528 3.17 16.32 -2.60
C THR A 528 1.71 16.59 -2.99
N LYS A 529 0.79 15.76 -2.52
CA LYS A 529 -0.63 15.79 -2.84
C LYS A 529 -1.46 15.69 -1.57
N LEU A 530 -2.37 16.64 -1.35
CA LEU A 530 -3.32 16.63 -0.24
C LEU A 530 -4.75 16.52 -0.78
N VAL A 531 -5.60 15.80 -0.05
CA VAL A 531 -6.99 15.52 -0.41
C VAL A 531 -7.89 16.12 0.66
N PHE A 532 -8.78 17.05 0.26
CA PHE A 532 -9.67 17.80 1.13
C PHE A 532 -11.14 17.46 0.82
N ASP A 533 -11.99 17.37 1.84
CA ASP A 533 -13.44 17.26 1.66
C ASP A 533 -14.02 18.59 1.16
N GLU A 534 -14.78 18.57 0.05
CA GLU A 534 -15.27 19.81 -0.60
C GLU A 534 -16.26 20.60 0.27
N ALA A 535 -16.96 19.96 1.22
CA ALA A 535 -18.01 20.60 2.00
C ALA A 535 -17.48 21.24 3.30
N THR A 536 -16.40 20.69 3.86
CA THR A 536 -15.81 21.09 5.14
C THR A 536 -14.40 21.67 5.03
N HIS A 537 -13.78 21.58 3.85
CA HIS A 537 -12.38 21.97 3.57
C HIS A 537 -11.35 21.26 4.47
N ARG A 538 -11.76 20.17 5.14
CA ARG A 538 -10.89 19.39 6.03
C ARG A 538 -10.04 18.43 5.25
N ILE A 539 -8.79 18.26 5.68
CA ILE A 539 -7.94 17.23 5.11
C ILE A 539 -8.47 15.83 5.48
N VAL A 540 -8.65 15.00 4.47
CA VAL A 540 -9.13 13.60 4.59
C VAL A 540 -8.10 12.58 4.14
N GLY A 541 -7.08 13.01 3.40
CA GLY A 541 -5.97 12.17 2.99
C GLY A 541 -4.82 12.97 2.36
N GLY A 542 -3.75 12.26 2.03
CA GLY A 542 -2.64 12.81 1.27
C GLY A 542 -1.64 11.74 0.87
N GLY A 543 -0.81 12.06 -0.12
CA GLY A 543 0.23 11.21 -0.65
C GLY A 543 1.44 12.03 -1.11
N ILE A 544 2.62 11.46 -0.90
CA ILE A 544 3.91 12.07 -1.21
C ILE A 544 4.73 11.01 -1.95
N VAL A 545 5.33 11.41 -3.06
CA VAL A 545 6.32 10.59 -3.77
C VAL A 545 7.58 11.42 -3.95
N GLY A 546 8.72 10.87 -3.51
CA GLY A 546 10.00 11.59 -3.48
C GLY A 546 10.95 11.01 -2.43
N VAL A 547 12.15 11.57 -2.30
CA VAL A 547 13.05 11.22 -1.18
C VAL A 547 12.48 11.74 0.14
N HIS A 548 12.59 10.95 1.21
CA HIS A 548 12.04 11.26 2.54
C HIS A 548 10.50 11.37 2.63
N ALA A 549 9.75 10.86 1.64
CA ALA A 549 8.28 10.86 1.68
C ALA A 549 7.73 10.20 2.94
N GLY A 550 8.39 9.15 3.45
CA GLY A 550 8.03 8.45 4.68
C GLY A 550 8.18 9.26 5.95
N ASP A 551 9.10 10.24 5.99
CA ASP A 551 9.23 11.18 7.11
C ASP A 551 8.14 12.27 7.02
N LEU A 552 7.96 12.82 5.81
CA LEU A 552 7.04 13.92 5.49
C LEU A 552 5.56 13.60 5.75
N ILE A 553 5.13 12.35 5.52
CA ILE A 553 3.71 11.95 5.68
C ILE A 553 3.19 12.06 7.12
N SER A 554 4.08 12.17 8.11
CA SER A 554 3.73 12.26 9.53
C SER A 554 2.93 13.52 9.86
N GLU A 555 3.24 14.64 9.20
CA GLU A 555 2.52 15.91 9.35
C GLU A 555 1.09 15.81 8.81
N VAL A 556 0.94 15.21 7.61
CA VAL A 556 -0.37 14.95 6.98
C VAL A 556 -1.23 14.04 7.87
N ALA A 557 -0.63 12.99 8.46
CA ALA A 557 -1.32 12.12 9.38
C ALA A 557 -1.83 12.87 10.63
N LEU A 558 -1.00 13.73 11.22
CA LEU A 558 -1.38 14.57 12.36
C LEU A 558 -2.49 15.56 12.01
N ALA A 559 -2.40 16.22 10.84
CA ALA A 559 -3.41 17.17 10.37
C ALA A 559 -4.79 16.50 10.21
N ILE A 560 -4.83 15.26 9.69
CA ILE A 560 -6.08 14.48 9.60
C ILE A 560 -6.61 14.12 10.99
N GLU A 561 -5.78 13.65 11.92
CA GLU A 561 -6.21 13.32 13.28
C GLU A 561 -6.81 14.54 14.00
N MET A 562 -6.13 15.70 13.90
CA MET A 562 -6.61 16.98 14.44
C MET A 562 -7.84 17.53 13.71
N GLY A 563 -8.10 17.08 12.49
CA GLY A 563 -9.23 17.54 11.66
C GLY A 563 -9.01 18.93 11.07
N CYS A 564 -7.76 19.28 10.78
CA CYS A 564 -7.35 20.56 10.20
C CYS A 564 -8.07 20.88 8.88
N GLU A 565 -8.33 22.16 8.67
CA GLU A 565 -8.84 22.71 7.42
C GLU A 565 -7.67 23.22 6.55
N VAL A 566 -7.90 23.43 5.25
CA VAL A 566 -6.85 23.86 4.30
C VAL A 566 -6.01 25.05 4.80
N ALA A 567 -6.67 26.03 5.43
CA ALA A 567 -6.03 27.24 5.94
C ALA A 567 -5.12 26.97 7.16
N ASP A 568 -5.37 25.94 7.97
CA ASP A 568 -4.48 25.59 9.08
C ASP A 568 -3.11 25.11 8.55
N ILE A 569 -3.12 24.37 7.44
CA ILE A 569 -1.93 23.83 6.79
C ILE A 569 -1.25 24.93 5.97
N GLY A 570 -1.99 25.66 5.13
CA GLY A 570 -1.45 26.72 4.27
C GLY A 570 -0.87 27.91 5.04
N HIS A 571 -1.48 28.32 6.16
CA HIS A 571 -0.93 29.41 6.98
C HIS A 571 0.19 28.96 7.95
N THR A 572 0.48 27.66 8.06
CA THR A 572 1.60 27.19 8.86
C THR A 572 2.91 27.54 8.16
N ILE A 573 3.76 28.31 8.82
CA ILE A 573 5.07 28.71 8.26
C ILE A 573 6.02 27.51 8.29
N HIS A 574 6.11 26.79 7.17
CA HIS A 574 7.07 25.71 6.99
C HIS A 574 8.48 26.29 6.75
N PRO A 575 9.56 25.62 7.21
CA PRO A 575 10.93 26.11 6.97
C PRO A 575 11.31 26.05 5.49
N HIS A 576 12.04 27.05 4.99
CA HIS A 576 12.52 27.15 3.61
C HIS A 576 14.06 27.26 3.55
N PRO A 577 14.75 26.62 2.59
CA PRO A 577 14.25 25.64 1.62
C PRO A 577 14.25 24.21 2.17
N THR A 578 13.10 23.53 2.16
CA THR A 578 12.92 22.14 2.60
C THR A 578 12.04 21.33 1.63
N LEU A 579 11.88 20.04 1.90
CA LEU A 579 10.84 19.22 1.25
C LEU A 579 9.52 19.30 2.03
N SER A 580 9.56 19.61 3.33
CA SER A 580 8.37 19.77 4.20
C SER A 580 7.45 20.91 3.76
N GLU A 581 8.00 22.04 3.28
CA GLU A 581 7.16 23.15 2.78
C GLU A 581 6.23 22.76 1.62
N SER A 582 6.51 21.67 0.90
CA SER A 582 5.60 21.15 -0.13
C SER A 582 4.24 20.67 0.42
N VAL A 583 4.11 20.43 1.73
CA VAL A 583 2.84 20.15 2.41
C VAL A 583 2.00 21.43 2.48
N GLY A 584 2.56 22.51 3.03
CA GLY A 584 1.97 23.85 3.02
C GLY A 584 1.61 24.32 1.60
N MET A 585 2.56 24.27 0.67
CA MET A 585 2.33 24.67 -0.72
C MET A 585 1.27 23.82 -1.42
N ALA A 586 1.12 22.52 -1.10
CA ALA A 586 0.02 21.71 -1.63
C ALA A 586 -1.34 22.15 -1.08
N ALA A 587 -1.42 22.64 0.16
CA ALA A 587 -2.63 23.26 0.70
C ALA A 587 -2.93 24.60 0.01
N GLU A 588 -1.92 25.47 -0.16
CA GLU A 588 -2.05 26.75 -0.90
C GLU A 588 -2.46 26.57 -2.36
N VAL A 589 -2.07 25.47 -3.00
CA VAL A 589 -2.55 25.08 -4.35
C VAL A 589 -4.05 24.80 -4.35
N PHE A 590 -4.59 24.17 -3.30
CA PHE A 590 -6.03 23.91 -3.20
C PHE A 590 -6.82 25.20 -2.86
N ASP A 591 -6.29 26.02 -1.95
CA ASP A 591 -6.87 27.29 -1.53
C ASP A 591 -6.79 28.39 -2.60
N GLY A 592 -5.88 28.24 -3.57
CA GLY A 592 -5.65 29.22 -4.65
C GLY A 592 -4.85 30.44 -4.17
N THR A 593 -4.02 30.26 -3.15
CA THR A 593 -3.16 31.29 -2.53
C THR A 593 -1.67 31.12 -2.87
N ILE A 594 -1.28 30.00 -3.48
CA ILE A 594 0.11 29.69 -3.87
C ILE A 594 0.74 30.77 -4.77
N THR A 595 1.97 31.19 -4.44
CA THR A 595 2.75 32.16 -5.23
C THR A 595 3.82 31.53 -6.11
N ASP A 596 4.30 30.34 -5.75
CA ASP A 596 5.41 29.65 -6.39
C ASP A 596 4.99 28.87 -7.65
N LEU A 597 3.68 28.85 -7.94
CA LEU A 597 3.08 28.27 -9.14
C LEU A 597 2.08 29.26 -9.75
N TYR A 598 2.12 29.42 -11.07
CA TYR A 598 1.07 30.15 -11.77
C TYR A 598 -0.12 29.22 -12.05
N ILE A 599 -1.16 29.32 -11.24
CA ILE A 599 -2.42 28.58 -11.41
C ILE A 599 -3.53 29.59 -11.75
N PRO A 600 -4.02 29.63 -13.01
CA PRO A 600 -5.15 30.48 -13.37
C PRO A 600 -6.38 30.10 -12.52
N LYS A 601 -7.03 31.09 -11.90
CA LYS A 601 -8.32 30.85 -11.24
C LYS A 601 -9.29 30.26 -12.26
N LYS A 602 -9.85 29.09 -11.97
CA LYS A 602 -10.97 28.53 -12.75
C LYS A 602 -12.06 29.60 -12.83
N LYS A 603 -12.47 29.96 -14.04
CA LYS A 603 -13.62 30.85 -14.24
C LYS A 603 -14.85 30.10 -13.69
N GLY A 604 -15.50 30.69 -12.69
CA GLY A 604 -16.74 30.17 -12.10
C GLY A 604 -17.97 30.46 -12.94
#